data_AF-A0A2E8D9X0-F1
#
_entry.id   AF-A0A2E8D9X0-F1
#
_cell.length_a   1.000
_cell.length_b   1.000
_cell.length_c   1.000
_cell.angle_alpha   90.00
_cell.angle_beta   90.00
_cell.angle_gamma   90.00
#
_symmetry.space_group_name_H-M   'P 1'
#
loop_
_entity.id
_entity.type
_entity.pdbx_description
1 polymer ?
#
loop_
_entity_poly.entity_id
_entity_poly.type
_entity_poly.pdbx_seq_one_letter_code
_entity_poly.pdbx_strand_id
1 'polypeptide(L)'
;MKSALLTLTAIAFCLVSTRASAQTSAPPNIGSRLELFVDDWLVDRFERDVALHLHKPLGKEVVLMNDQPWEDTTMGYFSVLKDGDIYRMYYRGHHHGGGEDARGEPMCYAESGDGVRWTKPKLGLFRFQGSADNNIVLGGDAKKYLPTDKWQGKLGFETGLGWRGDMVPFIDTSSNVTPDARYKALVRGARGAHQIPGKHTDYGLYPFKSPDGLNWTLMSENPMITKGRFDSQNLAFWDPVHGRYVAFVRDLIRGEIRNVHVSVSDDFVQWTEPVPLKYSDKMERHMYTNGVIPYERAPHILIAFPTEFTNRFAVAQVHPILMTSRDGGHSFLRHREPLIPGTAPQERDGNRSNFMSHGLVRGNEREYFVYATEGYGYEESDALPEWKKWSFAPRTRLRRFVYRVDGFVSIRSGPNGGTIVTKPFVFDGDDVQINYIAWPRGEIRVEIQDAKGRPLKGFTLNDCKPLRGDEIDHTVIWQSGLTPGHWAGTPVRLRFHLKHADLFSFRFVHTEKALR
;
A
#
# COMPACT_ATOMS: atom_id res chain seq x y z
N MET A 1 -82.12 2.66 9.36
CA MET A 1 -82.15 1.84 8.12
C MET A 1 -80.91 2.16 7.30
N LYS A 2 -80.21 1.10 6.80
CA LYS A 2 -78.95 1.07 6.03
C LYS A 2 -77.70 1.30 6.91
N SER A 3 -77.02 0.28 7.49
CA SER A 3 -76.33 -0.90 6.94
C SER A 3 -75.10 -0.54 6.10
N ALA A 4 -73.90 -0.62 6.71
CA ALA A 4 -72.63 -0.75 6.01
C ALA A 4 -71.77 -1.77 6.77
N LEU A 5 -71.70 -2.97 6.21
CA LEU A 5 -70.90 -4.10 6.68
C LEU A 5 -69.56 -4.03 5.90
N LEU A 6 -68.44 -3.83 6.59
CA LEU A 6 -67.11 -3.89 5.99
C LEU A 6 -66.51 -5.26 6.27
N THR A 7 -66.41 -6.06 5.22
CA THR A 7 -65.81 -7.39 5.20
C THR A 7 -64.28 -7.27 5.19
N LEU A 8 -63.60 -7.73 6.24
CA LEU A 8 -62.13 -7.86 6.27
C LEU A 8 -61.73 -9.20 5.64
N THR A 9 -61.11 -9.15 4.45
CA THR A 9 -60.49 -10.30 3.80
C THR A 9 -59.07 -10.46 4.33
N ALA A 10 -58.81 -11.53 5.10
CA ALA A 10 -57.47 -11.88 5.56
C ALA A 10 -56.70 -12.59 4.43
N ILE A 11 -55.64 -11.95 3.92
CA ILE A 11 -54.68 -12.55 2.98
C ILE A 11 -53.60 -13.26 3.79
N ALA A 12 -53.59 -14.60 3.76
CA ALA A 12 -52.54 -15.41 4.35
C ALA A 12 -51.29 -15.38 3.44
N PHE A 13 -50.20 -14.77 3.91
CA PHE A 13 -48.89 -14.85 3.27
C PHE A 13 -48.22 -16.19 3.64
N CYS A 14 -48.17 -17.13 2.70
CA CYS A 14 -47.31 -18.31 2.80
C CYS A 14 -45.85 -17.91 2.62
N LEU A 15 -45.08 -17.90 3.72
CA LEU A 15 -43.62 -17.76 3.71
C LEU A 15 -42.99 -19.06 3.18
N VAL A 16 -42.71 -19.11 1.88
CA VAL A 16 -41.82 -20.13 1.30
C VAL A 16 -40.38 -19.79 1.73
N SER A 17 -39.88 -20.56 2.70
CA SER A 17 -38.50 -20.46 3.17
C SER A 17 -37.57 -21.09 2.14
N THR A 18 -36.99 -20.29 1.24
CA THR A 18 -35.90 -20.75 0.38
C THR A 18 -34.63 -20.90 1.23
N ARG A 19 -34.32 -22.14 1.65
CA ARG A 19 -32.99 -22.45 2.17
C ARG A 19 -31.99 -22.27 1.02
N ALA A 20 -31.25 -21.17 1.05
CA ALA A 20 -30.06 -21.02 0.23
C ALA A 20 -29.08 -22.15 0.59
N SER A 21 -28.88 -23.07 -0.36
CA SER A 21 -27.81 -24.06 -0.29
C SER A 21 -26.49 -23.30 -0.32
N ALA A 22 -25.77 -23.26 0.81
CA ALA A 22 -24.39 -22.81 0.86
C ALA A 22 -23.56 -23.76 -0.01
N GLN A 23 -23.27 -23.33 -1.23
CA GLN A 23 -22.35 -24.02 -2.13
C GLN A 23 -20.98 -24.02 -1.46
N THR A 24 -20.57 -25.17 -0.92
CA THR A 24 -19.27 -25.30 -0.26
C THR A 24 -18.21 -25.28 -1.37
N SER A 25 -17.60 -24.11 -1.58
CA SER A 25 -16.43 -23.99 -2.43
C SER A 25 -15.34 -24.97 -1.98
N ALA A 26 -14.63 -25.57 -2.93
CA ALA A 26 -13.49 -26.42 -2.61
C ALA A 26 -12.50 -25.69 -1.67
N PRO A 27 -11.84 -26.41 -0.74
CA PRO A 27 -10.81 -25.82 0.12
C PRO A 27 -9.77 -25.06 -0.72
N PRO A 28 -9.40 -23.81 -0.37
CA PRO A 28 -8.38 -23.10 -1.10
C PRO A 28 -7.05 -23.85 -1.04
N ASN A 29 -6.31 -23.82 -2.14
CA ASN A 29 -4.92 -24.30 -2.18
C ASN A 29 -3.97 -23.13 -1.92
N ILE A 30 -3.24 -23.18 -0.81
CA ILE A 30 -2.23 -22.19 -0.45
C ILE A 30 -0.82 -22.65 -0.86
N GLY A 31 -0.63 -23.92 -1.22
CA GLY A 31 0.68 -24.49 -1.49
C GLY A 31 1.66 -24.24 -0.33
N SER A 32 2.83 -23.72 -0.66
CA SER A 32 3.89 -23.31 0.29
C SER A 32 3.93 -21.80 0.55
N ARG A 33 2.95 -21.04 0.03
CA ARG A 33 2.98 -19.57 0.09
C ARG A 33 2.76 -19.07 1.52
N LEU A 34 3.29 -17.89 1.82
CA LEU A 34 3.07 -17.22 3.09
C LEU A 34 1.65 -16.68 3.21
N GLU A 35 0.96 -17.02 4.30
CA GLU A 35 -0.37 -16.49 4.60
C GLU A 35 -0.31 -15.60 5.85
N LEU A 36 -0.70 -14.35 5.68
CA LEU A 36 -0.77 -13.37 6.76
C LEU A 36 -2.19 -13.31 7.33
N PHE A 37 -2.28 -13.03 8.63
CA PHE A 37 -3.54 -12.72 9.31
C PHE A 37 -3.95 -11.24 9.16
N VAL A 38 -3.78 -10.67 7.97
CA VAL A 38 -4.23 -9.31 7.64
C VAL A 38 -5.75 -9.22 7.42
N ASP A 39 -6.42 -10.37 7.37
CA ASP A 39 -7.87 -10.53 7.23
C ASP A 39 -8.31 -11.87 7.85
N ASP A 40 -9.60 -12.17 7.74
CA ASP A 40 -10.22 -13.41 8.20
C ASP A 40 -10.40 -14.45 7.07
N TRP A 41 -9.72 -14.29 5.93
CA TRP A 41 -9.97 -15.12 4.74
C TRP A 41 -9.79 -16.61 5.02
N LEU A 42 -8.74 -16.99 5.76
CA LEU A 42 -8.49 -18.38 6.19
C LEU A 42 -9.09 -18.72 7.56
N VAL A 43 -9.73 -17.79 8.25
CA VAL A 43 -10.24 -18.02 9.61
C VAL A 43 -11.63 -18.65 9.54
N ASP A 44 -11.80 -19.82 10.17
CA ASP A 44 -13.12 -20.44 10.34
C ASP A 44 -13.80 -19.88 11.58
N ARG A 45 -13.09 -19.84 12.71
CA ARG A 45 -13.61 -19.31 13.97
C ARG A 45 -12.53 -18.90 14.96
N PHE A 46 -12.95 -18.04 15.87
CA PHE A 46 -12.27 -17.68 17.10
C PHE A 46 -12.94 -18.36 18.29
N GLU A 47 -12.15 -18.82 19.25
CA GLU A 47 -12.62 -19.40 20.51
C GLU A 47 -11.99 -18.61 21.67
N ARG A 48 -12.83 -18.07 22.58
CA ARG A 48 -12.44 -17.12 23.64
C ARG A 48 -11.98 -15.76 23.08
N ASP A 49 -11.24 -14.98 23.87
CA ASP A 49 -10.91 -13.58 23.61
C ASP A 49 -9.73 -13.39 22.64
N VAL A 50 -9.67 -14.16 21.55
CA VAL A 50 -8.72 -13.92 20.46
C VAL A 50 -9.38 -13.14 19.33
N ALA A 51 -8.64 -12.17 18.80
CA ALA A 51 -9.13 -11.33 17.70
C ALA A 51 -7.97 -10.82 16.84
N LEU A 52 -8.31 -10.34 15.63
CA LEU A 52 -7.41 -9.57 14.79
C LEU A 52 -7.01 -8.27 15.50
N HIS A 53 -5.73 -7.95 15.50
CA HIS A 53 -5.17 -6.75 16.10
C HIS A 53 -4.30 -6.00 15.09
N LEU A 54 -4.69 -4.77 14.76
CA LEU A 54 -3.93 -3.88 13.89
C LEU A 54 -2.72 -3.29 14.63
N HIS A 55 -1.53 -3.44 14.07
CA HIS A 55 -0.32 -2.85 14.61
C HIS A 55 -0.02 -1.51 13.94
N LYS A 56 0.49 -0.57 14.72
CA LYS A 56 0.93 0.75 14.25
C LYS A 56 2.44 0.73 14.05
N PRO A 57 2.96 1.36 12.97
CA PRO A 57 4.38 1.39 12.75
C PRO A 57 5.05 2.31 13.76
N LEU A 58 6.24 1.94 14.22
CA LEU A 58 6.96 2.69 15.25
C LEU A 58 7.75 3.83 14.61
N GLY A 59 7.50 5.07 15.05
CA GLY A 59 8.23 6.24 14.58
C GLY A 59 9.72 6.17 14.95
N LYS A 60 10.59 6.46 13.97
CA LYS A 60 12.04 6.56 14.12
C LYS A 60 12.49 7.98 13.78
N GLU A 61 13.66 8.19 13.20
CA GLU A 61 14.22 9.50 12.87
C GLU A 61 13.56 10.20 11.65
N VAL A 62 13.76 11.52 11.58
CA VAL A 62 13.54 12.31 10.36
C VAL A 62 14.70 12.04 9.41
N VAL A 63 14.39 11.74 8.15
CA VAL A 63 15.37 11.29 7.15
C VAL A 63 15.59 12.27 5.99
N LEU A 64 14.63 13.18 5.74
CA LEU A 64 14.72 14.19 4.70
C LEU A 64 13.95 15.44 5.11
N MET A 65 14.37 16.60 4.63
CA MET A 65 13.69 17.89 4.81
C MET A 65 13.76 18.70 3.52
N ASN A 66 12.85 19.65 3.36
CA ASN A 66 12.87 20.55 2.22
C ASN A 66 13.89 21.67 2.50
N ASP A 67 15.10 21.50 1.96
CA ASP A 67 16.25 22.35 2.28
C ASP A 67 17.00 22.84 1.04
N GLN A 68 16.42 22.61 -0.14
CA GLN A 68 16.96 23.05 -1.42
C GLN A 68 16.03 24.05 -2.12
N PRO A 69 16.56 24.96 -2.97
CA PRO A 69 15.77 25.99 -3.64
C PRO A 69 14.62 25.47 -4.52
N TRP A 70 14.78 24.33 -5.18
CA TRP A 70 13.75 23.73 -6.06
C TRP A 70 12.61 23.01 -5.30
N GLU A 71 12.65 23.02 -3.97
CA GLU A 71 11.67 22.42 -3.05
C GLU A 71 11.42 23.33 -1.83
N ASP A 72 11.68 24.62 -1.96
CA ASP A 72 11.68 25.60 -0.86
C ASP A 72 10.37 25.66 -0.06
N THR A 73 9.24 25.28 -0.67
CA THR A 73 7.92 25.41 -0.05
C THR A 73 7.51 24.12 0.64
N THR A 74 7.54 23.01 -0.10
CA THR A 74 7.14 21.70 0.39
C THR A 74 7.68 20.59 -0.47
N MET A 75 7.65 19.39 0.10
CA MET A 75 7.83 18.15 -0.63
C MET A 75 6.57 17.30 -0.49
N GLY A 76 6.24 16.52 -1.50
CA GLY A 76 5.06 15.68 -1.45
C GLY A 76 5.21 14.40 -2.24
N TYR A 77 4.25 13.50 -2.03
CA TYR A 77 4.07 12.32 -2.90
C TYR A 77 5.32 11.45 -3.06
N PHE A 78 6.00 11.24 -1.94
CA PHE A 78 7.15 10.35 -1.84
C PHE A 78 6.80 8.94 -2.30
N SER A 79 7.67 8.38 -3.14
CA SER A 79 7.72 6.96 -3.51
C SER A 79 9.09 6.42 -3.17
N VAL A 80 9.14 5.34 -2.38
CA VAL A 80 10.38 4.66 -2.01
C VAL A 80 10.36 3.23 -2.51
N LEU A 81 11.41 2.85 -3.23
CA LEU A 81 11.64 1.48 -3.68
C LEU A 81 13.08 1.07 -3.39
N LYS A 82 13.34 -0.24 -3.34
CA LYS A 82 14.68 -0.79 -3.25
C LYS A 82 15.08 -1.38 -4.58
N ASP A 83 16.29 -1.08 -5.03
CA ASP A 83 16.87 -1.56 -6.27
C ASP A 83 18.27 -2.11 -6.01
N GLY A 84 18.39 -3.44 -5.97
CA GLY A 84 19.60 -4.08 -5.45
C GLY A 84 19.89 -3.61 -4.02
N ASP A 85 21.08 -3.06 -3.80
CA ASP A 85 21.52 -2.55 -2.50
C ASP A 85 21.13 -1.08 -2.25
N ILE A 86 20.52 -0.40 -3.22
CA ILE A 86 20.21 1.03 -3.13
C ILE A 86 18.72 1.22 -2.85
N TYR A 87 18.42 1.99 -1.81
CA TYR A 87 17.11 2.57 -1.60
C TYR A 87 17.00 3.84 -2.44
N ARG A 88 15.96 3.93 -3.26
CA ARG A 88 15.66 5.04 -4.14
C ARG A 88 14.38 5.72 -3.69
N MET A 89 14.40 7.04 -3.64
CA MET A 89 13.26 7.86 -3.27
C MET A 89 12.99 8.88 -4.38
N TYR A 90 11.77 8.87 -4.88
CA TYR A 90 11.25 9.87 -5.80
C TYR A 90 10.25 10.72 -5.05
N TYR A 91 10.27 12.02 -5.26
CA TYR A 91 9.34 12.92 -4.58
C TYR A 91 9.10 14.18 -5.39
N ARG A 92 7.97 14.81 -5.13
CA ARG A 92 7.66 16.12 -5.69
C ARG A 92 8.38 17.20 -4.90
N GLY A 93 9.23 17.97 -5.55
CA GLY A 93 9.62 19.29 -5.05
C GLY A 93 8.49 20.29 -5.35
N HIS A 94 8.26 21.25 -4.47
CA HIS A 94 7.43 22.40 -4.77
C HIS A 94 8.24 23.65 -4.51
N HIS A 95 8.38 24.47 -5.54
CA HIS A 95 9.04 25.75 -5.47
C HIS A 95 8.04 26.88 -5.73
N HIS A 96 8.03 27.87 -4.83
CA HIS A 96 7.20 29.06 -4.92
C HIS A 96 8.07 30.26 -5.23
N GLY A 97 8.10 30.68 -6.49
CA GLY A 97 8.66 31.97 -6.88
C GLY A 97 7.59 32.90 -7.44
N GLY A 98 7.97 34.17 -7.64
CA GLY A 98 7.14 35.24 -8.18
C GLY A 98 7.67 35.78 -9.52
N GLY A 99 6.81 36.45 -10.29
CA GLY A 99 7.19 37.03 -11.58
C GLY A 99 7.59 35.97 -12.62
N GLU A 100 8.74 36.11 -13.25
CA GLU A 100 9.31 35.14 -14.20
C GLU A 100 9.74 33.81 -13.53
N ASP A 101 9.85 33.78 -12.19
CA ASP A 101 10.16 32.58 -11.39
C ASP A 101 8.90 31.88 -10.88
N ALA A 102 7.79 31.93 -11.61
CA ALA A 102 6.49 31.38 -11.21
C ALA A 102 6.54 29.90 -10.76
N ARG A 103 5.61 29.50 -9.88
CA ARG A 103 5.53 28.18 -9.21
C ARG A 103 5.90 26.98 -10.10
N GLY A 104 6.69 26.05 -9.56
CA GLY A 104 7.06 24.80 -10.24
C GLY A 104 7.02 23.57 -9.33
N GLU A 105 6.78 22.40 -9.93
CA GLU A 105 6.61 21.12 -9.21
C GLU A 105 7.48 19.99 -9.82
N PRO A 106 8.82 20.06 -9.73
CA PRO A 106 9.70 19.08 -10.35
C PRO A 106 9.64 17.71 -9.63
N MET A 107 9.92 16.64 -10.36
CA MET A 107 10.27 15.36 -9.74
C MET A 107 11.74 15.37 -9.33
N CYS A 108 11.97 15.08 -8.06
CA CYS A 108 13.30 15.00 -7.45
C CYS A 108 13.61 13.57 -7.01
N TYR A 109 14.89 13.30 -6.77
CA TYR A 109 15.42 11.99 -6.43
C TYR A 109 16.36 12.04 -5.22
N ALA A 110 16.25 11.08 -4.32
CA ALA A 110 17.24 10.84 -3.26
C ALA A 110 17.60 9.36 -3.20
N GLU A 111 18.78 9.06 -2.70
CA GLU A 111 19.25 7.68 -2.55
C GLU A 111 19.90 7.42 -1.19
N SER A 112 19.88 6.15 -0.79
CA SER A 112 20.43 5.70 0.47
C SER A 112 20.91 4.26 0.35
N GLY A 113 22.00 3.91 1.04
CA GLY A 113 22.45 2.51 1.18
C GLY A 113 21.81 1.77 2.35
N ASP A 114 21.19 2.48 3.30
CA ASP A 114 20.65 1.91 4.54
C ASP A 114 19.17 2.26 4.79
N GLY A 115 18.55 3.08 3.94
CA GLY A 115 17.18 3.59 4.10
C GLY A 115 17.03 4.62 5.23
N VAL A 116 18.12 5.01 5.88
CA VAL A 116 18.14 5.93 7.03
C VAL A 116 18.83 7.24 6.65
N ARG A 117 20.01 7.16 6.06
CA ARG A 117 20.81 8.32 5.63
C ARG A 117 20.61 8.54 4.14
N TRP A 118 19.91 9.61 3.80
CA TRP A 118 19.57 9.93 2.42
C TRP A 118 20.45 11.04 1.87
N THR A 119 20.88 10.85 0.63
CA THR A 119 21.64 11.84 -0.15
C THR A 119 20.76 12.35 -1.28
N LYS A 120 20.76 13.67 -1.50
CA LYS A 120 20.22 14.32 -2.71
C LYS A 120 21.38 14.52 -3.69
N PRO A 121 21.63 13.58 -4.63
CA PRO A 121 22.80 13.66 -5.49
C PRO A 121 22.70 14.84 -6.46
N LYS A 122 23.85 15.44 -6.81
CA LYS A 122 23.94 16.42 -7.90
C LYS A 122 23.94 15.68 -9.24
N LEU A 123 22.75 15.43 -9.78
CA LEU A 123 22.55 14.62 -10.97
C LEU A 123 23.04 15.32 -12.24
N GLY A 124 22.95 16.66 -12.28
CA GLY A 124 23.35 17.43 -13.45
C GLY A 124 22.41 17.28 -14.66
N LEU A 125 21.21 16.73 -14.48
CA LEU A 125 20.27 16.40 -15.55
C LEU A 125 19.42 17.61 -16.00
N PHE A 126 19.05 18.48 -15.07
CA PHE A 126 18.23 19.66 -15.34
C PHE A 126 18.86 20.90 -14.72
N ARG A 127 18.75 22.05 -15.40
CA ARG A 127 19.10 23.36 -14.85
C ARG A 127 17.91 23.95 -14.13
N PHE A 128 18.15 24.46 -12.93
CA PHE A 128 17.24 25.29 -12.15
C PHE A 128 17.99 26.55 -11.74
N GLN A 129 17.42 27.73 -12.02
CA GLN A 129 18.05 29.04 -11.76
C GLN A 129 19.53 29.10 -12.24
N GLY A 130 19.78 28.61 -13.46
CA GLY A 130 21.11 28.62 -14.10
C GLY A 130 22.05 27.47 -13.70
N SER A 131 21.81 26.77 -12.59
CA SER A 131 22.66 25.70 -12.08
C SER A 131 22.08 24.31 -12.33
N ALA A 132 22.94 23.33 -12.65
CA ALA A 132 22.56 21.91 -12.74
C ALA A 132 22.88 21.11 -11.46
N ASP A 133 23.35 21.78 -10.41
CA ASP A 133 23.70 21.17 -9.12
C ASP A 133 22.45 20.90 -8.27
N ASN A 134 21.63 19.97 -8.75
CA ASN A 134 20.38 19.55 -8.11
C ASN A 134 20.10 18.06 -8.36
N ASN A 135 19.03 17.56 -7.75
CA ASN A 135 18.58 16.18 -7.82
C ASN A 135 17.28 15.99 -8.63
N ILE A 136 17.03 16.86 -9.61
CA ILE A 136 15.83 16.81 -10.45
C ILE A 136 15.99 15.70 -11.50
N VAL A 137 14.97 14.85 -11.64
CA VAL A 137 14.91 13.75 -12.63
C VAL A 137 13.85 13.97 -13.71
N LEU A 138 12.88 14.84 -13.45
CA LEU A 138 11.90 15.26 -14.45
C LEU A 138 11.44 16.69 -14.14
N GLY A 139 11.77 17.61 -15.04
CA GLY A 139 11.59 19.05 -14.85
C GLY A 139 10.13 19.53 -14.85
N GLY A 140 9.22 18.84 -15.51
CA GLY A 140 7.79 19.16 -15.46
C GLY A 140 7.33 20.47 -16.14
N ASP A 141 8.21 21.43 -16.31
CA ASP A 141 8.07 22.63 -17.13
C ASP A 141 9.39 22.88 -17.88
N ALA A 142 9.37 22.69 -19.20
CA ALA A 142 10.56 22.81 -20.04
C ALA A 142 11.12 24.24 -20.16
N LYS A 143 10.38 25.27 -19.72
CA LYS A 143 10.90 26.64 -19.66
C LYS A 143 11.67 26.90 -18.38
N LYS A 144 11.28 26.24 -17.29
CA LYS A 144 11.88 26.44 -15.96
C LYS A 144 13.00 25.45 -15.65
N TYR A 145 12.81 24.21 -16.09
CA TYR A 145 13.71 23.10 -15.82
C TYR A 145 14.28 22.61 -17.15
N LEU A 146 15.38 23.22 -17.57
CA LEU A 146 15.99 22.96 -18.86
C LEU A 146 16.84 21.69 -18.79
N PRO A 147 16.61 20.66 -19.61
CA PRO A 147 17.48 19.49 -19.64
C PRO A 147 18.90 19.89 -20.08
N THR A 148 19.90 19.19 -19.55
CA THR A 148 21.29 19.29 -20.01
C THR A 148 21.61 18.17 -20.99
N ASP A 149 22.77 18.24 -21.65
CA ASP A 149 23.27 17.17 -22.52
C ASP A 149 23.50 15.83 -21.78
N LYS A 150 23.52 15.82 -20.45
CA LYS A 150 23.61 14.59 -19.65
C LYS A 150 22.28 13.84 -19.63
N TRP A 151 21.15 14.53 -19.75
CA TRP A 151 19.85 13.90 -19.70
C TRP A 151 19.53 13.24 -21.04
N GLN A 152 19.42 11.91 -21.03
CA GLN A 152 19.18 11.06 -22.21
C GLN A 152 17.70 10.73 -22.43
N GLY A 153 16.80 11.34 -21.67
CA GLY A 153 15.36 11.15 -21.81
C GLY A 153 14.77 11.85 -23.04
N LYS A 154 13.51 11.55 -23.34
CA LYS A 154 12.76 12.19 -24.45
C LYS A 154 11.33 12.49 -24.02
N LEU A 155 10.90 13.75 -24.06
CA LEU A 155 9.53 14.14 -23.69
C LEU A 155 8.56 14.22 -24.88
N GLY A 156 9.06 14.21 -26.12
CA GLY A 156 8.20 14.17 -27.32
C GLY A 156 7.44 15.46 -27.68
N PHE A 157 7.64 16.60 -27.01
CA PHE A 157 6.94 17.87 -27.36
C PHE A 157 7.87 19.08 -27.34
N GLU A 158 7.72 19.97 -28.34
CA GLU A 158 8.48 21.23 -28.49
C GLU A 158 8.12 22.28 -27.42
N THR A 159 6.90 22.22 -26.88
CA THR A 159 6.45 23.04 -25.74
C THR A 159 5.99 22.11 -24.64
N GLY A 160 6.75 22.03 -23.55
CA GLY A 160 6.58 21.04 -22.48
C GLY A 160 5.14 20.79 -22.06
N LEU A 161 4.79 19.51 -21.85
CA LEU A 161 3.61 19.15 -21.09
C LEU A 161 3.69 19.84 -19.73
N GLY A 162 2.61 20.51 -19.31
CA GLY A 162 2.54 21.00 -17.94
C GLY A 162 2.44 19.77 -17.06
N TRP A 163 3.52 19.37 -16.41
CA TRP A 163 3.50 18.26 -15.46
C TRP A 163 3.39 18.79 -14.04
N ARG A 164 2.76 18.00 -13.20
CA ARG A 164 2.92 18.09 -11.75
C ARG A 164 3.73 16.86 -11.34
N GLY A 165 4.70 17.02 -10.44
CA GLY A 165 5.60 15.97 -9.99
C GLY A 165 4.91 14.87 -9.16
N ASP A 166 3.88 14.22 -9.71
CA ASP A 166 3.13 13.15 -9.04
C ASP A 166 3.46 11.79 -9.68
N MET A 167 4.74 11.59 -10.05
CA MET A 167 5.23 10.35 -10.65
C MET A 167 5.55 9.31 -9.58
N VAL A 168 5.01 8.11 -9.74
CA VAL A 168 5.35 6.94 -8.90
C VAL A 168 6.04 5.89 -9.76
N PRO A 169 7.39 5.85 -9.77
CA PRO A 169 8.14 4.81 -10.47
C PRO A 169 7.95 3.43 -9.85
N PHE A 170 7.96 2.40 -10.70
CA PHE A 170 8.11 1.01 -10.30
C PHE A 170 9.13 0.30 -11.19
N ILE A 171 9.74 -0.77 -10.66
CA ILE A 171 10.57 -1.69 -11.43
C ILE A 171 9.61 -2.70 -12.08
N ASP A 172 9.65 -2.80 -13.39
CA ASP A 172 8.79 -3.72 -14.13
C ASP A 172 9.36 -5.14 -14.08
N THR A 173 8.60 -6.04 -13.48
CA THR A 173 8.94 -7.47 -13.34
C THR A 173 8.16 -8.34 -14.32
N SER A 174 7.48 -7.76 -15.31
CA SER A 174 6.85 -8.50 -16.39
C SER A 174 7.90 -9.28 -17.18
N SER A 175 7.55 -10.48 -17.66
CA SER A 175 8.40 -11.26 -18.55
C SER A 175 8.70 -10.56 -19.88
N ASN A 176 7.92 -9.53 -20.22
CA ASN A 176 8.04 -8.77 -21.47
C ASN A 176 8.82 -7.46 -21.30
N VAL A 177 9.42 -7.21 -20.13
CA VAL A 177 10.19 -5.99 -19.88
C VAL A 177 11.44 -5.94 -20.77
N THR A 178 11.67 -4.79 -21.41
CA THR A 178 12.90 -4.53 -22.17
C THR A 178 13.91 -3.74 -21.32
N PRO A 179 15.23 -3.85 -21.56
CA PRO A 179 16.23 -3.14 -20.76
C PRO A 179 16.05 -1.61 -20.70
N ASP A 180 15.54 -1.01 -21.78
CA ASP A 180 15.24 0.44 -21.85
C ASP A 180 13.95 0.84 -21.11
N ALA A 181 13.15 -0.14 -20.68
CA ALA A 181 11.90 0.04 -19.96
C ALA A 181 11.86 -0.68 -18.61
N ARG A 182 13.04 -0.91 -18.00
CA ARG A 182 13.19 -1.52 -16.69
C ARG A 182 12.36 -0.81 -15.62
N TYR A 183 12.31 0.51 -15.66
CA TYR A 183 11.41 1.32 -14.86
C TYR A 183 10.29 1.85 -15.72
N LYS A 184 9.10 1.92 -15.12
CA LYS A 184 7.94 2.54 -15.74
C LYS A 184 7.21 3.43 -14.73
N ALA A 185 6.43 4.38 -15.24
CA ALA A 185 5.56 5.22 -14.45
C ALA A 185 4.39 5.76 -15.28
N LEU A 186 3.29 6.10 -14.61
CA LEU A 186 2.21 6.90 -15.16
C LEU A 186 2.29 8.30 -14.56
N VAL A 187 2.32 9.34 -15.38
CA VAL A 187 2.50 10.72 -14.94
C VAL A 187 1.36 11.59 -15.45
N ARG A 188 0.79 12.43 -14.59
CA ARG A 188 -0.29 13.36 -14.97
C ARG A 188 0.23 14.50 -15.83
N GLY A 189 -0.31 14.66 -17.04
CA GLY A 189 0.03 15.75 -17.96
C GLY A 189 -1.17 16.26 -18.77
N ALA A 190 -0.96 17.40 -19.44
CA ALA A 190 -1.81 17.96 -20.50
C ALA A 190 -0.94 18.85 -21.41
N ARG A 191 -1.27 19.01 -22.71
CA ARG A 191 -0.54 19.94 -23.57
C ARG A 191 -1.13 21.35 -23.42
N GLY A 192 -0.24 22.35 -23.43
CA GLY A 192 -0.62 23.75 -23.25
C GLY A 192 -0.72 24.22 -21.80
N ALA A 193 -0.99 25.52 -21.63
CA ALA A 193 -0.83 26.24 -20.36
C ALA A 193 -1.88 25.90 -19.28
N HIS A 194 -2.92 25.12 -19.60
CA HIS A 194 -4.05 24.91 -18.69
C HIS A 194 -4.45 23.44 -18.59
N GLN A 195 -4.16 22.84 -17.42
CA GLN A 195 -4.57 21.49 -17.03
C GLN A 195 -5.99 21.50 -16.43
N ILE A 196 -7.02 21.80 -17.21
CA ILE A 196 -8.41 21.81 -16.69
C ILE A 196 -9.11 20.50 -17.12
N PRO A 197 -9.44 19.59 -16.17
CA PRO A 197 -10.19 18.38 -16.47
C PRO A 197 -11.49 18.72 -17.22
N GLY A 198 -11.72 18.04 -18.35
CA GLY A 198 -12.93 18.21 -19.16
C GLY A 198 -12.94 19.43 -20.11
N LYS A 199 -11.85 20.22 -20.17
CA LYS A 199 -11.71 21.31 -21.16
C LYS A 199 -10.72 21.02 -22.29
N HIS A 200 -9.85 20.03 -22.13
CA HIS A 200 -8.81 19.68 -23.11
C HIS A 200 -8.82 18.17 -23.38
N THR A 201 -8.60 17.79 -24.65
CA THR A 201 -8.65 16.40 -25.13
C THR A 201 -7.37 15.60 -24.85
N ASP A 202 -6.34 16.25 -24.32
CA ASP A 202 -4.99 15.71 -24.09
C ASP A 202 -4.62 15.63 -22.60
N TYR A 203 -5.58 15.86 -21.70
CA TYR A 203 -5.42 15.70 -20.27
C TYR A 203 -5.51 14.22 -19.86
N GLY A 204 -4.53 13.73 -19.11
CA GLY A 204 -4.57 12.38 -18.56
C GLY A 204 -3.25 11.89 -17.98
N LEU A 205 -3.14 10.57 -17.83
CA LEU A 205 -1.91 9.90 -17.41
C LEU A 205 -1.11 9.42 -18.63
N TYR A 206 0.13 9.88 -18.71
CA TYR A 206 1.07 9.56 -19.77
C TYR A 206 2.07 8.49 -19.30
N PRO A 207 2.43 7.54 -20.18
CA PRO A 207 3.32 6.44 -19.85
C PRO A 207 4.77 6.85 -20.06
N PHE A 208 5.60 6.59 -19.06
CA PHE A 208 7.04 6.80 -19.11
C PHE A 208 7.79 5.50 -18.87
N LYS A 209 8.96 5.42 -19.48
CA LYS A 209 9.94 4.36 -19.26
C LYS A 209 11.31 4.92 -18.94
N SER A 210 12.13 4.16 -18.24
CA SER A 210 13.53 4.49 -18.00
C SER A 210 14.38 3.22 -17.84
N PRO A 211 15.62 3.18 -18.35
CA PRO A 211 16.56 2.09 -18.09
C PRO A 211 17.11 2.10 -16.65
N ASP A 212 17.29 3.29 -16.08
CA ASP A 212 18.07 3.52 -14.85
C ASP A 212 17.30 4.23 -13.73
N GLY A 213 16.05 4.62 -14.00
CA GLY A 213 15.19 5.35 -13.07
C GLY A 213 15.48 6.86 -13.04
N LEU A 214 16.43 7.36 -13.83
CA LEU A 214 16.84 8.77 -13.86
C LEU A 214 16.58 9.40 -15.23
N ASN A 215 16.85 8.67 -16.30
CA ASN A 215 16.65 9.10 -17.68
C ASN A 215 15.29 8.63 -18.18
N TRP A 216 14.28 9.49 -18.04
CA TRP A 216 12.89 9.17 -18.35
C TRP A 216 12.50 9.53 -19.79
N THR A 217 11.90 8.58 -20.48
CA THR A 217 11.42 8.71 -21.86
C THR A 217 9.92 8.48 -21.92
N LEU A 218 9.22 9.41 -22.55
CA LEU A 218 7.80 9.29 -22.87
C LEU A 218 7.58 8.14 -23.85
N MET A 219 6.65 7.24 -23.54
CA MET A 219 6.35 6.08 -24.38
C MET A 219 5.27 6.38 -25.44
N SER A 220 4.41 7.38 -25.19
CA SER A 220 3.33 7.78 -26.10
C SER A 220 3.05 9.26 -25.97
N GLU A 221 2.80 9.91 -27.11
CA GLU A 221 2.38 11.31 -27.14
C GLU A 221 0.90 11.53 -26.74
N ASN A 222 0.12 10.47 -26.61
CA ASN A 222 -1.26 10.53 -26.10
C ASN A 222 -1.33 10.04 -24.65
N PRO A 223 -2.24 10.57 -23.82
CA PRO A 223 -2.51 10.00 -22.51
C PRO A 223 -3.17 8.61 -22.64
N MET A 224 -2.80 7.67 -21.77
CA MET A 224 -3.30 6.30 -21.77
C MET A 224 -4.54 6.13 -20.87
N ILE A 225 -4.65 6.95 -19.82
CA ILE A 225 -5.83 6.99 -18.95
C ILE A 225 -6.32 8.42 -18.88
N THR A 226 -7.51 8.68 -19.43
CA THR A 226 -8.10 10.02 -19.58
C THR A 226 -9.27 10.30 -18.64
N LYS A 227 -9.85 9.24 -18.07
CA LYS A 227 -10.95 9.33 -17.10
C LYS A 227 -10.40 9.33 -15.68
N GLY A 228 -10.41 10.50 -15.06
CA GLY A 228 -9.96 10.68 -13.70
C GLY A 228 -9.59 12.13 -13.43
N ARG A 229 -9.30 12.42 -12.16
CA ARG A 229 -8.86 13.75 -11.73
C ARG A 229 -7.36 13.82 -11.47
N PHE A 230 -6.74 12.68 -11.22
CA PHE A 230 -5.29 12.48 -11.17
C PHE A 230 -4.50 13.43 -10.25
N ASP A 231 -5.14 14.25 -9.40
CA ASP A 231 -4.56 15.26 -8.52
C ASP A 231 -4.04 14.66 -7.20
N SER A 232 -3.32 13.56 -7.33
CA SER A 232 -2.71 12.79 -6.24
C SER A 232 -1.65 11.82 -6.80
N GLN A 233 -1.08 10.97 -5.96
CA GLN A 233 -0.24 9.84 -6.37
C GLN A 233 -1.04 8.86 -7.23
N ASN A 234 -0.74 8.82 -8.52
CA ASN A 234 -1.21 7.78 -9.42
C ASN A 234 -0.07 6.81 -9.63
N LEU A 235 -0.33 5.52 -9.43
CA LEU A 235 0.69 4.49 -9.52
C LEU A 235 0.23 3.36 -10.41
N ALA A 236 1.19 2.57 -10.89
CA ALA A 236 0.96 1.31 -11.54
C ALA A 236 2.06 0.32 -11.15
N PHE A 237 1.81 -0.96 -11.35
CA PHE A 237 2.81 -2.02 -11.26
C PHE A 237 2.37 -3.25 -12.07
N TRP A 238 3.31 -4.15 -12.32
CA TRP A 238 3.01 -5.49 -12.82
C TRP A 238 2.50 -6.37 -11.67
N ASP A 239 1.30 -6.93 -11.82
CA ASP A 239 0.73 -7.93 -10.92
C ASP A 239 1.09 -9.34 -11.44
N PRO A 240 2.10 -10.01 -10.86
CA PRO A 240 2.54 -11.32 -11.33
C PRO A 240 1.54 -12.44 -11.01
N VAL A 241 0.59 -12.22 -10.09
CA VAL A 241 -0.40 -13.24 -9.70
C VAL A 241 -1.50 -13.33 -10.75
N HIS A 242 -1.90 -12.18 -11.31
CA HIS A 242 -2.93 -12.11 -12.35
C HIS A 242 -2.37 -11.94 -13.77
N GLY A 243 -1.05 -11.75 -13.91
CA GLY A 243 -0.37 -11.65 -15.20
C GLY A 243 -0.75 -10.40 -16.00
N ARG A 244 -0.90 -9.25 -15.32
CA ARG A 244 -1.35 -7.99 -15.93
C ARG A 244 -0.73 -6.78 -15.24
N TYR A 245 -0.74 -5.63 -15.88
CA TYR A 245 -0.52 -4.36 -15.20
C TYR A 245 -1.80 -3.90 -14.51
N VAL A 246 -1.63 -3.27 -13.34
CA VAL A 246 -2.71 -2.63 -12.61
C VAL A 246 -2.30 -1.21 -12.24
N ALA A 247 -3.21 -0.26 -12.38
CA ALA A 247 -3.06 1.13 -12.03
C ALA A 247 -4.09 1.53 -10.99
N PHE A 248 -3.65 2.33 -10.02
CA PHE A 248 -4.50 2.96 -9.01
C PHE A 248 -4.43 4.47 -9.18
N VAL A 249 -5.56 5.07 -9.51
CA VAL A 249 -5.66 6.47 -9.94
C VAL A 249 -6.68 7.23 -9.11
N ARG A 250 -6.50 8.54 -8.96
CA ARG A 250 -7.45 9.36 -8.20
C ARG A 250 -8.63 9.78 -9.07
N ASP A 251 -9.85 9.55 -8.58
CA ASP A 251 -11.04 10.24 -9.07
C ASP A 251 -12.06 10.56 -7.95
N LEU A 252 -13.31 10.87 -8.32
CA LEU A 252 -14.42 11.20 -7.46
C LEU A 252 -15.57 10.20 -7.64
N ILE A 253 -16.12 9.72 -6.54
CA ILE A 253 -17.44 9.09 -6.54
C ILE A 253 -18.51 10.19 -6.51
N ARG A 254 -19.48 10.10 -7.43
CA ARG A 254 -20.60 11.05 -7.60
C ARG A 254 -20.16 12.51 -7.74
N GLY A 255 -18.93 12.77 -8.19
CA GLY A 255 -18.39 14.12 -8.35
C GLY A 255 -18.01 14.84 -7.04
N GLU A 256 -18.10 14.19 -5.88
CA GLU A 256 -17.93 14.84 -4.58
C GLU A 256 -16.88 14.16 -3.69
N ILE A 257 -16.91 12.83 -3.62
CA ILE A 257 -16.13 12.07 -2.65
C ILE A 257 -14.84 11.58 -3.29
N ARG A 258 -13.70 11.96 -2.70
CA ARG A 258 -12.37 11.51 -3.14
C ARG A 258 -12.29 10.00 -3.06
N ASN A 259 -11.92 9.37 -4.16
CA ASN A 259 -11.76 7.92 -4.22
C ASN A 259 -10.57 7.51 -5.07
N VAL A 260 -10.20 6.25 -4.90
CA VAL A 260 -9.19 5.57 -5.69
C VAL A 260 -9.94 4.67 -6.67
N HIS A 261 -9.53 4.70 -7.93
CA HIS A 261 -10.08 3.86 -8.99
C HIS A 261 -8.99 2.91 -9.47
N VAL A 262 -9.38 1.71 -9.87
CA VAL A 262 -8.51 0.69 -10.45
C VAL A 262 -8.74 0.60 -11.95
N SER A 263 -7.65 0.48 -12.70
CA SER A 263 -7.63 0.19 -14.13
C SER A 263 -6.58 -0.88 -14.40
N VAL A 264 -6.79 -1.72 -15.42
CA VAL A 264 -5.87 -2.82 -15.75
C VAL A 264 -5.48 -2.76 -17.22
N SER A 265 -4.33 -3.36 -17.53
CA SER A 265 -3.76 -3.40 -18.88
C SER A 265 -2.91 -4.66 -19.05
N ASP A 266 -2.90 -5.26 -20.23
CA ASP A 266 -2.03 -6.40 -20.53
C ASP A 266 -0.65 -5.96 -21.05
N ASP A 267 -0.53 -4.74 -21.56
CA ASP A 267 0.64 -4.25 -22.32
C ASP A 267 1.21 -2.91 -21.80
N PHE A 268 0.63 -2.34 -20.74
CA PHE A 268 0.94 -1.02 -20.17
C PHE A 268 0.56 0.18 -21.06
N VAL A 269 -0.03 -0.06 -22.22
CA VAL A 269 -0.42 0.96 -23.20
C VAL A 269 -1.95 1.06 -23.27
N GLN A 270 -2.65 -0.05 -23.44
CA GLN A 270 -4.11 -0.07 -23.50
C GLN A 270 -4.69 -0.37 -22.12
N TRP A 271 -5.43 0.58 -21.56
CA TRP A 271 -5.99 0.49 -20.21
C TRP A 271 -7.51 0.43 -20.24
N THR A 272 -8.09 -0.36 -19.34
CA THR A 272 -9.54 -0.34 -19.11
C THR A 272 -9.98 1.00 -18.54
N GLU A 273 -11.25 1.34 -18.69
CA GLU A 273 -11.82 2.48 -17.97
C GLU A 273 -11.64 2.30 -16.44
N PRO A 274 -11.14 3.33 -15.71
CA PRO A 274 -10.98 3.23 -14.27
C PRO A 274 -12.30 3.09 -13.52
N VAL A 275 -12.42 2.07 -12.68
CA VAL A 275 -13.61 1.81 -11.85
C VAL A 275 -13.30 2.03 -10.36
N PRO A 276 -14.24 2.57 -9.56
CA PRO A 276 -14.00 2.86 -8.15
C PRO A 276 -13.72 1.60 -7.34
N LEU A 277 -12.81 1.70 -6.38
CA LEU A 277 -12.56 0.62 -5.42
C LEU A 277 -13.77 0.37 -4.52
N LYS A 278 -13.94 -0.89 -4.12
CA LYS A 278 -14.93 -1.31 -3.12
C LYS A 278 -14.25 -1.48 -1.77
N TYR A 279 -14.87 -1.02 -0.69
CA TYR A 279 -14.33 -1.12 0.67
C TYR A 279 -15.24 -1.96 1.57
N SER A 280 -14.63 -2.82 2.40
CA SER A 280 -15.34 -3.73 3.31
C SER A 280 -16.26 -3.03 4.32
N ASP A 281 -15.86 -1.85 4.79
CA ASP A 281 -16.61 -1.07 5.78
C ASP A 281 -17.84 -0.35 5.19
N LYS A 282 -17.97 -0.34 3.85
CA LYS A 282 -19.04 0.33 3.09
C LYS A 282 -19.23 1.81 3.47
N MET A 283 -18.20 2.45 4.01
CA MET A 283 -18.24 3.85 4.40
C MET A 283 -17.68 4.75 3.30
N GLU A 284 -18.29 5.91 3.14
CA GLU A 284 -17.76 6.95 2.28
C GLU A 284 -16.75 7.77 3.06
N ARG A 285 -15.50 7.75 2.61
CA ARG A 285 -14.38 8.47 3.22
C ARG A 285 -13.56 9.07 2.08
N HIS A 286 -13.04 10.29 2.27
CA HIS A 286 -12.26 10.94 1.23
C HIS A 286 -10.86 10.31 1.15
N MET A 287 -10.69 9.30 0.29
CA MET A 287 -9.38 8.66 0.06
C MET A 287 -8.57 9.52 -0.91
N TYR A 288 -7.44 10.06 -0.47
CA TYR A 288 -6.67 11.01 -1.26
C TYR A 288 -5.49 10.37 -1.98
N THR A 289 -4.57 9.72 -1.25
CA THR A 289 -3.54 8.85 -1.83
C THR A 289 -3.96 7.39 -1.70
N ASN A 290 -3.26 6.48 -2.38
CA ASN A 290 -3.58 5.05 -2.38
C ASN A 290 -2.48 4.20 -1.71
N GLY A 291 -1.21 4.41 -2.05
CA GLY A 291 -0.08 3.68 -1.45
C GLY A 291 -0.16 2.16 -1.64
N VAL A 292 -0.81 1.69 -2.71
CA VAL A 292 -1.06 0.26 -2.97
C VAL A 292 0.19 -0.40 -3.56
N ILE A 293 0.57 -1.55 -3.02
CA ILE A 293 1.72 -2.35 -3.44
C ILE A 293 1.42 -3.86 -3.30
N PRO A 294 2.01 -4.71 -4.14
CA PRO A 294 2.06 -6.15 -3.86
C PRO A 294 2.99 -6.39 -2.67
N TYR A 295 2.58 -7.23 -1.71
CA TYR A 295 3.45 -7.60 -0.61
C TYR A 295 4.51 -8.59 -1.08
N GLU A 296 5.79 -8.18 -1.04
CA GLU A 296 6.94 -8.95 -1.56
C GLU A 296 6.96 -10.43 -1.12
N ARG A 297 6.67 -10.72 0.15
CA ARG A 297 6.70 -12.10 0.68
C ARG A 297 5.44 -12.90 0.39
N ALA A 298 4.34 -12.25 0.02
CA ALA A 298 3.06 -12.88 -0.32
C ALA A 298 2.34 -12.06 -1.41
N PRO A 299 2.79 -12.12 -2.67
CA PRO A 299 2.30 -11.23 -3.74
C PRO A 299 0.81 -11.36 -4.07
N HIS A 300 0.14 -12.43 -3.61
CA HIS A 300 -1.32 -12.58 -3.69
C HIS A 300 -2.09 -11.68 -2.73
N ILE A 301 -1.39 -10.94 -1.88
CA ILE A 301 -1.94 -9.93 -0.98
C ILE A 301 -1.39 -8.57 -1.41
N LEU A 302 -2.29 -7.66 -1.78
CA LEU A 302 -1.96 -6.24 -1.89
C LEU A 302 -2.07 -5.60 -0.52
N ILE A 303 -1.05 -4.86 -0.13
CA ILE A 303 -1.07 -3.98 1.04
C ILE A 303 -1.14 -2.54 0.54
N ALA A 304 -1.93 -1.72 1.22
CA ALA A 304 -2.03 -0.33 0.85
C ALA A 304 -2.11 0.58 2.08
N PHE A 305 -1.53 1.77 1.89
CA PHE A 305 -1.45 2.82 2.89
C PHE A 305 -2.16 4.10 2.40
N PRO A 306 -3.46 4.04 2.06
CA PRO A 306 -4.16 5.21 1.57
C PRO A 306 -4.22 6.25 2.67
N THR A 307 -4.18 7.51 2.26
CA THR A 307 -4.34 8.61 3.18
C THR A 307 -5.77 9.14 3.09
N GLU A 308 -6.51 9.03 4.19
CA GLU A 308 -7.79 9.69 4.34
C GLU A 308 -7.60 11.19 4.51
N PHE A 309 -8.38 11.98 3.79
CA PHE A 309 -8.47 13.42 3.94
C PHE A 309 -9.68 13.79 4.81
N THR A 310 -9.48 14.62 5.82
CA THR A 310 -10.55 15.19 6.62
C THR A 310 -10.39 16.71 6.67
N ASN A 311 -11.50 17.44 6.77
CA ASN A 311 -11.45 18.89 6.95
C ASN A 311 -11.96 19.22 8.35
N ARG A 312 -11.11 18.99 9.35
CA ARG A 312 -11.47 19.18 10.75
C ARG A 312 -11.13 20.60 11.15
N PHE A 313 -12.10 21.35 11.67
CA PHE A 313 -11.92 22.76 12.08
C PHE A 313 -11.28 23.66 11.00
N ALA A 314 -11.60 23.40 9.73
CA ALA A 314 -11.05 24.07 8.55
C ALA A 314 -9.54 23.92 8.32
N VAL A 315 -8.92 22.91 8.95
CA VAL A 315 -7.58 22.40 8.63
C VAL A 315 -7.73 21.13 7.82
N ALA A 316 -7.06 21.07 6.67
CA ALA A 316 -7.02 19.87 5.83
C ALA A 316 -6.10 18.83 6.48
N GLN A 317 -6.66 17.98 7.32
CA GLN A 317 -5.95 16.90 8.00
C GLN A 317 -5.92 15.65 7.14
N VAL A 318 -4.89 14.83 7.39
CA VAL A 318 -4.68 13.60 6.64
C VAL A 318 -4.29 12.47 7.59
N HIS A 319 -4.85 11.29 7.36
CA HIS A 319 -4.71 10.13 8.24
C HIS A 319 -4.42 8.87 7.42
N PRO A 320 -3.19 8.34 7.48
CA PRO A 320 -2.88 7.10 6.79
C PRO A 320 -3.53 5.94 7.52
N ILE A 321 -4.15 5.04 6.77
CA ILE A 321 -4.80 3.83 7.28
C ILE A 321 -4.22 2.61 6.56
N LEU A 322 -4.47 1.41 7.10
CA LEU A 322 -4.14 0.16 6.42
C LEU A 322 -5.37 -0.33 5.63
N MET A 323 -5.15 -0.80 4.41
CA MET A 323 -6.11 -1.67 3.73
C MET A 323 -5.40 -2.79 2.98
N THR A 324 -6.09 -3.92 2.79
CA THR A 324 -5.55 -5.10 2.10
C THR A 324 -6.53 -5.65 1.09
N SER A 325 -6.01 -6.27 0.03
CA SER A 325 -6.83 -6.91 -1.02
C SER A 325 -6.22 -8.26 -1.41
N ARG A 326 -7.09 -9.22 -1.73
CA ARG A 326 -6.74 -10.52 -2.31
C ARG A 326 -7.31 -10.73 -3.71
N ASP A 327 -8.05 -9.76 -4.26
CA ASP A 327 -8.82 -9.90 -5.50
C ASP A 327 -8.17 -9.17 -6.69
N GLY A 328 -6.87 -8.91 -6.61
CA GLY A 328 -6.14 -8.16 -7.63
C GLY A 328 -6.48 -6.66 -7.63
N GLY A 329 -7.03 -6.14 -6.52
CA GLY A 329 -7.16 -4.70 -6.29
C GLY A 329 -8.49 -4.07 -6.66
N HIS A 330 -9.59 -4.83 -6.71
CA HIS A 330 -10.94 -4.26 -6.90
C HIS A 330 -11.65 -4.01 -5.57
N SER A 331 -11.41 -4.86 -4.57
CA SER A 331 -12.04 -4.80 -3.26
C SER A 331 -10.98 -4.83 -2.16
N PHE A 332 -11.13 -3.95 -1.18
CA PHE A 332 -10.19 -3.83 -0.07
C PHE A 332 -10.88 -3.99 1.29
N LEU A 333 -10.29 -4.84 2.15
CA LEU A 333 -10.52 -4.77 3.59
C LEU A 333 -9.87 -3.49 4.10
N ARG A 334 -10.67 -2.55 4.60
CA ARG A 334 -10.18 -1.24 5.06
C ARG A 334 -10.27 -1.13 6.58
N HIS A 335 -9.14 -0.88 7.23
CA HIS A 335 -9.11 -0.57 8.65
C HIS A 335 -9.56 0.88 8.91
N ARG A 336 -10.24 1.08 10.04
CA ARG A 336 -10.82 2.37 10.40
C ARG A 336 -9.85 3.26 11.18
N GLU A 337 -8.97 2.67 11.96
CA GLU A 337 -8.02 3.40 12.78
C GLU A 337 -6.84 3.96 11.96
N PRO A 338 -6.38 5.18 12.27
CA PRO A 338 -5.16 5.72 11.68
C PRO A 338 -3.93 4.93 12.16
N LEU A 339 -3.03 4.62 11.22
CA LEU A 339 -1.72 4.04 11.49
C LEU A 339 -0.82 5.02 12.23
N ILE A 340 -0.84 6.28 11.79
CA ILE A 340 -0.12 7.39 12.42
C ILE A 340 -1.18 8.37 12.92
N PRO A 341 -1.42 8.46 14.24
CA PRO A 341 -2.36 9.43 14.79
C PRO A 341 -1.78 10.84 14.69
N GLY A 342 -2.64 11.86 14.69
CA GLY A 342 -2.21 13.28 14.70
C GLY A 342 -1.42 13.70 15.93
N THR A 343 -1.25 12.81 16.93
CA THR A 343 -0.55 13.07 18.18
C THR A 343 0.84 12.42 18.28
N ALA A 344 1.31 11.67 17.27
CA ALA A 344 2.54 10.87 17.41
C ALA A 344 3.41 10.84 16.14
N PRO A 345 4.76 10.77 16.28
CA PRO A 345 5.55 10.80 17.52
C PRO A 345 5.74 12.20 18.13
N GLN A 346 5.24 13.24 17.45
CA GLN A 346 5.05 14.62 17.93
C GLN A 346 3.69 15.10 17.41
N GLU A 347 3.20 16.28 17.82
CA GLU A 347 1.99 16.90 17.27
C GLU A 347 2.09 17.02 15.73
N ARG A 348 1.19 16.35 15.02
CA ARG A 348 1.14 16.17 13.56
C ARG A 348 -0.27 16.36 13.01
N ASP A 349 -1.09 17.10 13.74
CA ASP A 349 -2.47 17.43 13.41
C ASP A 349 -2.60 18.72 12.58
N GLY A 350 -1.48 19.32 12.19
CA GLY A 350 -1.41 20.40 11.22
C GLY A 350 -1.83 19.99 9.81
N ASN A 351 -1.92 20.98 8.92
CA ASN A 351 -2.31 20.82 7.53
C ASN A 351 -1.47 19.73 6.84
N ARG A 352 -2.16 18.69 6.36
CA ARG A 352 -1.63 17.57 5.56
C ARG A 352 -0.32 16.96 6.10
N SER A 353 -0.18 16.96 7.43
CA SER A 353 1.08 16.63 8.14
C SER A 353 1.34 15.13 8.34
N ASN A 354 0.72 14.27 7.53
CA ASN A 354 0.71 12.82 7.72
C ASN A 354 0.51 12.03 6.40
N PHE A 355 1.00 12.54 5.26
CA PHE A 355 0.97 11.72 4.04
C PHE A 355 1.95 10.57 4.18
N MET A 356 1.43 9.33 4.16
CA MET A 356 2.29 8.17 4.05
C MET A 356 2.82 8.06 2.62
N SER A 357 4.13 7.83 2.49
CA SER A 357 4.77 7.59 1.20
C SER A 357 4.23 6.30 0.57
N HIS A 358 4.24 6.26 -0.76
CA HIS A 358 4.22 4.97 -1.45
C HIS A 358 5.53 4.23 -1.15
N GLY A 359 5.45 2.93 -0.88
CA GLY A 359 6.61 2.09 -0.62
C GLY A 359 6.61 1.43 0.76
N LEU A 360 7.03 0.17 0.77
CA LEU A 360 7.28 -0.66 1.94
C LEU A 360 8.55 -1.44 1.65
N VAL A 361 9.68 -0.92 2.12
CA VAL A 361 11.00 -1.43 1.72
C VAL A 361 11.63 -2.23 2.84
N ARG A 362 12.20 -3.39 2.52
CA ARG A 362 12.87 -4.24 3.51
C ARG A 362 14.07 -3.48 4.06
N GLY A 363 14.10 -3.22 5.37
CA GLY A 363 15.19 -2.52 6.04
C GLY A 363 16.28 -3.48 6.52
N ASN A 364 15.87 -4.56 7.19
CA ASN A 364 16.73 -5.63 7.67
C ASN A 364 15.92 -6.94 7.78
N GLU A 365 16.49 -7.98 8.37
CA GLU A 365 15.82 -9.27 8.54
C GLU A 365 14.53 -9.20 9.37
N ARG A 366 14.34 -8.17 10.19
CA ARG A 366 13.19 -8.06 11.11
C ARG A 366 12.25 -6.90 10.83
N GLU A 367 12.65 -5.93 10.02
CA GLU A 367 11.89 -4.69 9.83
C GLU A 367 11.65 -4.32 8.36
N TYR A 368 10.44 -3.83 8.08
CA TYR A 368 10.12 -3.02 6.90
C TYR A 368 10.10 -1.55 7.27
N PHE A 369 10.55 -0.70 6.35
CA PHE A 369 10.51 0.75 6.48
C PHE A 369 9.36 1.33 5.64
N VAL A 370 8.63 2.25 6.25
CA VAL A 370 7.66 3.14 5.59
C VAL A 370 7.97 4.58 6.00
N TYR A 371 7.53 5.56 5.22
CA TYR A 371 7.83 6.96 5.49
C TYR A 371 6.54 7.78 5.52
N ALA A 372 6.52 8.87 6.29
CA ALA A 372 5.40 9.80 6.26
C ALA A 372 5.84 11.25 6.51
N THR A 373 5.22 12.17 5.78
CA THR A 373 5.52 13.61 5.84
C THR A 373 5.10 14.21 7.18
N GLU A 374 5.91 15.10 7.73
CA GLU A 374 5.60 16.00 8.85
C GLU A 374 5.51 17.41 8.30
N GLY A 375 4.34 18.03 8.44
CA GLY A 375 4.10 19.32 7.82
C GLY A 375 3.79 19.20 6.33
N TYR A 376 2.90 20.06 5.87
CA TYR A 376 2.78 20.39 4.47
C TYR A 376 2.96 21.90 4.38
N GLY A 377 4.20 22.30 4.10
CA GLY A 377 4.55 23.70 3.92
C GLY A 377 3.71 24.27 2.77
N TYR A 378 2.83 25.20 3.09
CA TYR A 378 2.29 26.10 2.09
C TYR A 378 2.39 27.46 2.73
N GLU A 379 2.75 28.46 1.93
CA GLU A 379 2.89 29.82 2.41
C GLU A 379 1.69 30.22 3.28
N GLU A 380 2.01 30.95 4.36
CA GLU A 380 1.13 32.02 4.82
C GLU A 380 0.82 32.89 3.60
N SER A 381 -0.29 32.65 2.91
CA SER A 381 -0.84 33.73 2.12
C SER A 381 -1.41 34.74 3.12
N ASP A 382 -1.19 36.03 2.89
CA ASP A 382 -1.85 37.10 3.65
C ASP A 382 -3.40 37.00 3.59
N ALA A 383 -3.91 36.14 2.70
CA ALA A 383 -5.33 35.81 2.58
C ALA A 383 -5.83 34.78 3.61
N LEU A 384 -4.95 34.11 4.36
CA LEU A 384 -5.36 33.19 5.42
C LEU A 384 -5.49 33.93 6.76
N PRO A 385 -6.61 33.75 7.50
CA PRO A 385 -6.73 34.25 8.85
C PRO A 385 -5.58 33.77 9.74
N GLU A 386 -5.12 34.63 10.66
CA GLU A 386 -3.96 34.38 11.53
C GLU A 386 -4.02 33.01 12.24
N TRP A 387 -5.21 32.60 12.70
CA TRP A 387 -5.42 31.31 13.36
C TRP A 387 -5.14 30.09 12.46
N LYS A 388 -5.23 30.22 11.12
CA LYS A 388 -4.89 29.14 10.18
C LYS A 388 -3.39 29.01 9.93
N LYS A 389 -2.62 30.09 10.09
CA LYS A 389 -1.17 30.09 9.86
C LYS A 389 -0.45 29.13 10.83
N TRP A 390 -0.91 29.06 12.08
CA TRP A 390 -0.44 28.09 13.09
C TRP A 390 -0.64 26.62 12.71
N SER A 391 -1.49 26.31 11.73
CA SER A 391 -1.69 24.93 11.26
C SER A 391 -0.68 24.49 10.19
N PHE A 392 0.16 25.40 9.68
CA PHE A 392 1.20 25.08 8.69
C PHE A 392 2.54 24.89 9.39
N ALA A 393 3.28 23.87 8.95
CA ALA A 393 4.66 23.69 9.41
C ALA A 393 5.58 24.61 8.59
N PRO A 394 6.61 25.21 9.21
CA PRO A 394 7.56 26.08 8.50
C PRO A 394 8.41 25.32 7.48
N ARG A 395 8.49 23.99 7.60
CA ARG A 395 9.18 23.07 6.70
C ARG A 395 8.42 21.76 6.60
N THR A 396 8.51 21.11 5.45
CA THR A 396 8.13 19.72 5.28
C THR A 396 9.31 18.81 5.64
N ARG A 397 9.08 17.87 6.54
CA ARG A 397 10.06 16.82 6.91
C ARG A 397 9.51 15.45 6.52
N LEU A 398 10.37 14.46 6.31
CA LEU A 398 9.98 13.08 6.09
C LEU A 398 10.50 12.23 7.24
N ARG A 399 9.60 11.52 7.94
CA ARG A 399 9.98 10.62 9.02
C ARG A 399 9.90 9.17 8.56
N ARG A 400 10.89 8.37 8.98
CA ARG A 400 10.85 6.91 8.85
C ARG A 400 10.07 6.28 9.99
N PHE A 401 9.31 5.25 9.66
CA PHE A 401 8.66 4.35 10.60
C PHE A 401 9.03 2.92 10.27
N VAL A 402 8.91 2.03 11.26
CA VAL A 402 9.21 0.61 11.09
C VAL A 402 8.00 -0.25 11.41
N TYR A 403 7.79 -1.25 10.56
CA TYR A 403 6.97 -2.41 10.86
C TYR A 403 7.88 -3.59 11.16
N ARG A 404 7.48 -4.44 12.09
CA ARG A 404 7.96 -5.82 12.10
C ARG A 404 7.60 -6.46 10.75
N VAL A 405 8.47 -7.32 10.25
CA VAL A 405 8.18 -8.15 9.07
C VAL A 405 6.91 -8.97 9.26
N ASP A 406 5.99 -8.91 8.29
CA ASP A 406 4.59 -9.36 8.33
C ASP A 406 3.70 -8.75 9.44
N GLY A 407 4.25 -7.81 10.21
CA GLY A 407 3.68 -7.32 11.46
C GLY A 407 2.59 -6.27 11.32
N PHE A 408 1.79 -6.31 10.25
CA PHE A 408 0.72 -5.33 10.02
C PHE A 408 -0.51 -5.61 10.91
N VAL A 409 -0.88 -6.89 10.99
CA VAL A 409 -2.01 -7.38 11.78
C VAL A 409 -1.60 -8.73 12.38
N SER A 410 -2.01 -9.00 13.62
CA SER A 410 -1.85 -10.31 14.26
C SER A 410 -3.18 -10.86 14.72
N ILE A 411 -3.22 -12.17 14.99
CA ILE A 411 -4.16 -12.75 15.94
C ILE A 411 -3.57 -12.56 17.33
N ARG A 412 -4.23 -11.77 18.18
CA ARG A 412 -3.76 -11.50 19.55
C ARG A 412 -4.59 -12.25 20.57
N SER A 413 -3.92 -12.77 21.60
CA SER A 413 -4.53 -13.33 22.81
C SER A 413 -4.06 -12.59 24.06
N GLY A 414 -4.99 -12.39 25.01
CA GLY A 414 -4.65 -11.95 26.37
C GLY A 414 -4.11 -13.07 27.26
N PRO A 415 -3.88 -12.80 28.57
CA PRO A 415 -3.34 -13.77 29.52
C PRO A 415 -4.18 -15.04 29.72
N ASN A 416 -5.50 -14.96 29.50
CA ASN A 416 -6.42 -16.10 29.61
C ASN A 416 -6.34 -17.06 28.42
N GLY A 417 -5.67 -16.64 27.35
CA GLY A 417 -5.50 -17.39 26.12
C GLY A 417 -6.79 -17.58 25.31
N GLY A 418 -6.61 -18.10 24.10
CA GLY A 418 -7.70 -18.40 23.18
C GLY A 418 -7.19 -19.20 21.98
N THR A 419 -8.11 -19.58 21.11
CA THR A 419 -7.79 -20.44 19.96
C THR A 419 -8.35 -19.85 18.68
N ILE A 420 -7.56 -19.94 17.61
CA ILE A 420 -8.06 -19.73 16.26
C ILE A 420 -7.99 -21.03 15.49
N VAL A 421 -9.04 -21.32 14.72
CA VAL A 421 -9.11 -22.47 13.82
C VAL A 421 -9.29 -21.96 12.40
N THR A 422 -8.48 -22.47 11.48
CA THR A 422 -8.60 -22.13 10.07
C THR A 422 -9.74 -22.88 9.39
N LYS A 423 -10.19 -22.35 8.25
CA LYS A 423 -10.93 -23.11 7.25
C LYS A 423 -10.05 -24.27 6.75
N PRO A 424 -10.64 -25.36 6.20
CA PRO A 424 -9.85 -26.35 5.50
C PRO A 424 -9.10 -25.70 4.34
N PHE A 425 -7.83 -26.06 4.14
CA PHE A 425 -7.03 -25.64 3.01
C PHE A 425 -6.08 -26.77 2.58
N VAL A 426 -5.61 -26.71 1.34
CA VAL A 426 -4.58 -27.61 0.80
C VAL A 426 -3.24 -26.89 0.84
N PHE A 427 -2.19 -27.58 1.27
CA PHE A 427 -0.82 -27.06 1.35
C PHE A 427 0.16 -27.94 0.59
N ASP A 428 1.35 -27.39 0.39
CA ASP A 428 2.54 -28.07 -0.11
C ASP A 428 3.72 -27.70 0.79
N GLY A 429 4.60 -28.67 1.11
CA GLY A 429 5.72 -28.49 2.03
C GLY A 429 5.77 -29.55 3.14
N ASP A 430 6.92 -29.64 3.79
CA ASP A 430 7.23 -30.64 4.81
C ASP A 430 6.95 -30.15 6.23
N ASP A 431 7.21 -28.88 6.51
CA ASP A 431 7.20 -28.28 7.85
C ASP A 431 6.32 -27.04 7.91
N VAL A 432 5.74 -26.75 9.08
CA VAL A 432 5.02 -25.49 9.34
C VAL A 432 5.98 -24.46 9.90
N GLN A 433 6.05 -23.28 9.29
CA GLN A 433 6.71 -22.10 9.85
C GLN A 433 5.69 -21.05 10.26
N ILE A 434 5.95 -20.37 11.38
CA ILE A 434 5.11 -19.28 11.87
C ILE A 434 5.93 -18.05 12.25
N ASN A 435 5.29 -16.87 12.11
CA ASN A 435 5.76 -15.59 12.62
C ASN A 435 4.93 -15.22 13.86
N TYR A 436 5.58 -15.06 15.01
CA TYR A 436 4.89 -14.79 16.25
C TYR A 436 5.72 -14.00 17.27
N ILE A 437 5.01 -13.42 18.24
CA ILE A 437 5.56 -13.00 19.52
C ILE A 437 4.77 -13.71 20.62
N ALA A 438 5.46 -14.47 21.46
CA ALA A 438 4.94 -14.95 22.73
C ALA A 438 5.58 -14.12 23.84
N TRP A 439 4.77 -13.22 24.43
CA TRP A 439 5.21 -12.30 25.47
C TRP A 439 5.65 -13.06 26.74
N PRO A 440 6.33 -12.41 27.71
CA PRO A 440 6.72 -13.08 28.95
C PRO A 440 5.56 -13.84 29.62
N ARG A 441 5.78 -15.13 29.92
CA ARG A 441 4.78 -16.09 30.43
C ARG A 441 3.68 -16.50 29.43
N GLY A 442 3.82 -16.10 28.17
CA GLY A 442 3.01 -16.54 27.05
C GLY A 442 3.61 -17.75 26.32
N GLU A 443 2.77 -18.39 25.50
CA GLU A 443 3.18 -19.45 24.59
C GLU A 443 2.16 -19.62 23.45
N ILE A 444 2.62 -20.21 22.35
CA ILE A 444 1.78 -20.70 21.26
C ILE A 444 1.98 -22.21 21.10
N ARG A 445 0.90 -22.92 20.76
CA ARG A 445 0.91 -24.32 20.33
C ARG A 445 0.08 -24.48 19.07
N VAL A 446 0.48 -25.41 18.21
CA VAL A 446 -0.17 -25.66 16.92
C VAL A 446 -0.64 -27.11 16.87
N GLU A 447 -1.88 -27.30 16.43
CA GLU A 447 -2.47 -28.60 16.13
C GLU A 447 -2.88 -28.65 14.66
N ILE A 448 -2.63 -29.78 14.01
CA ILE A 448 -3.08 -30.05 12.64
C ILE A 448 -4.27 -30.99 12.72
N GLN A 449 -5.36 -30.62 12.05
CA GLN A 449 -6.59 -31.40 12.00
C GLN A 449 -6.91 -31.80 10.56
N ASP A 450 -7.66 -32.89 10.40
CA ASP A 450 -8.28 -33.18 9.11
C ASP A 450 -9.35 -32.13 8.73
N ALA A 451 -9.87 -32.19 7.51
CA ALA A 451 -10.91 -31.27 7.03
C ALA A 451 -12.18 -31.22 7.92
N LYS A 452 -12.46 -32.30 8.67
CA LYS A 452 -13.60 -32.44 9.59
C LYS A 452 -13.29 -31.90 11.00
N GLY A 453 -12.08 -31.42 11.24
CA GLY A 453 -11.65 -30.87 12.54
C GLY A 453 -11.20 -31.94 13.55
N ARG A 454 -10.91 -33.18 13.09
CA ARG A 454 -10.35 -34.22 13.97
C ARG A 454 -8.82 -34.06 14.02
N PRO A 455 -8.20 -33.96 15.21
CA PRO A 455 -6.75 -33.84 15.33
C PRO A 455 -6.03 -35.03 14.70
N LEU A 456 -4.96 -34.74 13.95
CA LEU A 456 -4.10 -35.77 13.36
C LEU A 456 -3.18 -36.35 14.45
N LYS A 457 -3.04 -37.68 14.48
CA LYS A 457 -2.18 -38.36 15.46
C LYS A 457 -0.73 -37.90 15.30
N GLY A 458 -0.11 -37.46 16.41
CA GLY A 458 1.26 -36.94 16.42
C GLY A 458 1.37 -35.44 16.11
N PHE A 459 0.26 -34.79 15.78
CA PHE A 459 0.17 -33.34 15.51
C PHE A 459 -0.90 -32.66 16.37
N THR A 460 -1.18 -33.19 17.57
CA THR A 460 -2.10 -32.57 18.53
C THR A 460 -1.44 -31.41 19.29
N LEU A 461 -2.23 -30.61 20.02
CA LEU A 461 -1.68 -29.55 20.88
C LEU A 461 -0.67 -30.07 21.93
N ASN A 462 -0.89 -31.29 22.42
CA ASN A 462 0.02 -31.94 23.37
C ASN A 462 1.30 -32.42 22.69
N ASP A 463 1.23 -32.81 21.42
CA ASP A 463 2.41 -33.21 20.65
C ASP A 463 3.26 -32.01 20.23
N CYS A 464 2.69 -30.80 20.13
CA CYS A 464 3.43 -29.59 19.79
C CYS A 464 4.35 -29.14 20.95
N LYS A 465 5.63 -28.88 20.68
CA LYS A 465 6.51 -28.20 21.65
C LYS A 465 6.08 -26.74 21.78
N PRO A 466 5.98 -26.18 23.01
CA PRO A 466 5.52 -24.81 23.21
C PRO A 466 6.47 -23.82 22.54
N LEU A 467 5.91 -22.92 21.73
CA LEU A 467 6.63 -21.85 21.06
C LEU A 467 6.65 -20.60 21.97
N ARG A 468 7.85 -20.07 22.22
CA ARG A 468 8.11 -18.92 23.11
C ARG A 468 9.09 -17.95 22.44
N GLY A 469 9.11 -16.69 22.86
CA GLY A 469 10.01 -15.68 22.30
C GLY A 469 9.41 -14.91 21.14
N ASP A 470 10.27 -14.37 20.28
CA ASP A 470 9.90 -13.48 19.18
C ASP A 470 10.59 -13.92 17.87
N GLU A 471 9.84 -14.53 16.95
CA GLU A 471 10.40 -15.20 15.77
C GLU A 471 9.59 -14.93 14.50
N ILE A 472 10.27 -14.86 13.35
CA ILE A 472 9.65 -14.53 12.05
C ILE A 472 9.37 -15.77 11.20
N ASP A 473 10.30 -16.72 11.16
CA ASP A 473 10.20 -17.93 10.33
C ASP A 473 10.53 -19.17 11.18
N HIS A 474 9.87 -19.32 12.33
CA HIS A 474 10.17 -20.42 13.25
C HIS A 474 9.43 -21.69 12.84
N THR A 475 10.18 -22.77 12.63
CA THR A 475 9.61 -24.09 12.36
C THR A 475 8.96 -24.67 13.61
N VAL A 476 7.68 -25.04 13.51
CA VAL A 476 6.97 -25.76 14.57
C VAL A 476 7.58 -27.15 14.73
N ILE A 477 7.82 -27.57 15.97
CA ILE A 477 8.43 -28.87 16.27
C ILE A 477 7.46 -29.70 17.11
N TRP A 478 7.29 -30.96 16.73
CA TRP A 478 6.49 -31.93 17.45
C TRP A 478 7.37 -32.88 18.28
N GLN A 479 6.85 -33.37 19.40
CA GLN A 479 7.57 -34.25 20.33
C GLN A 479 8.04 -35.54 19.66
N SER A 480 7.24 -36.06 18.74
CA SER A 480 7.52 -37.28 17.97
C SER A 480 8.61 -37.11 16.90
N GLY A 481 8.95 -35.87 16.53
CA GLY A 481 9.81 -35.58 15.38
C GLY A 481 9.14 -35.79 14.02
N LEU A 482 7.82 -36.05 13.98
CA LEU A 482 7.06 -36.14 12.74
C LEU A 482 6.96 -34.77 12.06
N THR A 483 6.92 -34.80 10.72
CA THR A 483 6.68 -33.62 9.88
C THR A 483 5.36 -33.79 9.10
N PRO A 484 4.60 -32.71 8.87
CA PRO A 484 3.32 -32.79 8.16
C PRO A 484 3.40 -33.12 6.66
N GLY A 485 4.59 -33.18 6.04
CA GLY A 485 4.75 -33.37 4.59
C GLY A 485 3.99 -34.55 3.97
N HIS A 486 3.77 -35.64 4.71
CA HIS A 486 2.96 -36.77 4.22
C HIS A 486 1.46 -36.47 4.06
N TRP A 487 0.98 -35.33 4.57
CA TRP A 487 -0.36 -34.80 4.36
C TRP A 487 -0.42 -33.71 3.27
N ALA A 488 0.70 -33.35 2.64
CA ALA A 488 0.72 -32.39 1.54
C ALA A 488 -0.25 -32.81 0.43
N GLY A 489 -0.93 -31.85 -0.19
CA GLY A 489 -2.00 -32.11 -1.15
C GLY A 489 -3.35 -32.54 -0.54
N THR A 490 -3.41 -32.85 0.77
CA THR A 490 -4.66 -33.19 1.46
C THR A 490 -5.23 -31.97 2.19
N PRO A 491 -6.56 -31.74 2.16
CA PRO A 491 -7.17 -30.68 2.95
C PRO A 491 -7.01 -30.88 4.47
N VAL A 492 -6.40 -29.90 5.13
CA VAL A 492 -6.20 -29.86 6.60
C VAL A 492 -6.72 -28.55 7.18
N ARG A 493 -6.84 -28.49 8.50
CA ARG A 493 -7.03 -27.25 9.26
C ARG A 493 -5.88 -27.08 10.23
N LEU A 494 -5.53 -25.83 10.53
CA LEU A 494 -4.66 -25.50 11.65
C LEU A 494 -5.48 -24.95 12.80
N ARG A 495 -5.19 -25.45 13.99
CA ARG A 495 -5.67 -24.94 15.26
C ARG A 495 -4.50 -24.35 16.02
N PHE A 496 -4.49 -23.04 16.19
CA PHE A 496 -3.48 -22.37 17.00
C PHE A 496 -4.07 -22.06 18.36
N HIS A 497 -3.43 -22.55 19.42
CA HIS A 497 -3.73 -22.16 20.80
C HIS A 497 -2.70 -21.12 21.25
N LEU A 498 -3.18 -19.93 21.60
CA LEU A 498 -2.35 -18.79 21.98
C LEU A 498 -2.62 -18.42 23.43
N LYS A 499 -1.56 -18.03 24.15
CA LYS A 499 -1.66 -17.43 25.48
C LYS A 499 -0.68 -16.26 25.57
N HIS A 500 -1.20 -15.06 25.83
CA HIS A 500 -0.42 -13.83 25.91
C HIS A 500 0.57 -13.69 24.74
N ALA A 501 0.02 -13.69 23.52
CA ALA A 501 0.81 -13.82 22.30
C ALA A 501 0.12 -13.20 21.08
N ASP A 502 0.92 -12.90 20.07
CA ASP A 502 0.57 -12.40 18.75
C ASP A 502 1.05 -13.39 17.68
N LEU A 503 0.18 -13.83 16.79
CA LEU A 503 0.50 -14.66 15.62
C LEU A 503 0.25 -13.84 14.34
N PHE A 504 1.28 -13.62 13.53
CA PHE A 504 1.23 -12.72 12.38
C PHE A 504 1.01 -13.43 11.05
N SER A 505 1.68 -14.56 10.85
CA SER A 505 1.63 -15.32 9.60
C SER A 505 2.03 -16.78 9.81
N PHE A 506 1.72 -17.61 8.82
CA PHE A 506 2.19 -18.99 8.74
C PHE A 506 2.42 -19.40 7.29
N ARG A 507 3.21 -20.47 7.09
CA ARG A 507 3.38 -21.15 5.81
C ARG A 507 3.82 -22.60 6.01
N PHE A 508 3.77 -23.36 4.93
CA PHE A 508 4.45 -24.65 4.84
C PHE A 508 5.71 -24.50 3.99
N VAL A 509 6.81 -25.14 4.39
CA VAL A 509 8.09 -25.07 3.69
C VAL A 509 8.63 -26.46 3.41
N HIS A 510 9.32 -26.63 2.30
CA HIS A 510 10.08 -27.84 2.00
C HIS A 510 11.34 -27.87 2.86
N THR A 511 11.69 -29.04 3.38
CA THR A 511 12.93 -29.20 4.15
C THR A 511 14.11 -28.96 3.21
N GLU A 512 14.97 -27.99 3.50
CA GLU A 512 16.28 -27.93 2.87
C GLU A 512 17.06 -29.17 3.31
N LYS A 513 17.07 -30.20 2.47
CA LYS A 513 18.03 -31.29 2.62
C LYS A 513 19.40 -30.64 2.43
N ALA A 514 20.10 -30.39 3.53
CA ALA A 514 21.51 -30.05 3.49
C ALA A 514 22.19 -31.08 2.57
N LEU A 515 22.69 -30.61 1.42
CA LEU A 515 23.61 -31.38 0.59
C LEU A 515 24.80 -31.71 1.50
N ARG A 516 24.81 -32.93 2.03
CA ARG A 516 25.94 -33.46 2.80
C ARG A 516 27.04 -33.93 1.86
#